data_AF-A0AAD7BYR8-F1
#
_entry.id   AF-A0AAD7BYR8-F1
#
_cell.length_a   1.000
_cell.length_b   1.000
_cell.length_c   1.000
_cell.angle_alpha   90.00
_cell.angle_beta   90.00
_cell.angle_gamma   90.00
#
_symmetry.space_group_name_H-M   'P 1'
#
loop_
_entity.id
_entity.type
_entity.pdbx_description
1 polymer ?
#
loop_
_entity_poly.entity_id
_entity_poly.type
_entity_poly.pdbx_seq_one_letter_code
_entity_poly.pdbx_strand_id
1 'polypeptide(L)'
;MDTTPATTGKEIRTEESTGTTTLTRSRIWKPFGDIVLQVESTQFRVNRDSLADHSTVFADMLSIPQPPSEPAVEGCPVVILSGDSARDWEAFLGFLYDPFADQEALSLEVIAAMLRLGRKYEIAAAEANAVRRIHFEFPKDLDAWDKCSAHFTKIEDYDGLPLDILKLAQFKHSRNRILLLGNALSGFYSYRNEAPRLIPHRASPGRRENAGDRLRANHRLSTHILFLVGR
;
A
#
# COMPACT_ATOMS: atom_id res chain seq x y z
N MET A 1 -65.25 -49.84 -3.74
CA MET A 1 -64.26 -50.52 -4.60
C MET A 1 -63.73 -49.43 -5.51
N ASP A 2 -62.61 -48.82 -5.12
CA ASP A 2 -61.25 -49.16 -5.61
C ASP A 2 -61.08 -48.66 -7.07
N THR A 3 -60.10 -47.86 -7.48
CA THR A 3 -58.78 -47.52 -6.95
C THR A 3 -58.28 -46.25 -7.67
N THR A 4 -57.54 -45.40 -6.97
CA THR A 4 -56.70 -44.32 -7.51
C THR A 4 -55.61 -44.86 -8.45
N PRO A 5 -55.06 -44.03 -9.36
CA PRO A 5 -53.63 -44.12 -9.61
C PRO A 5 -52.93 -42.78 -9.38
N ALA A 6 -51.91 -42.86 -8.53
CA ALA A 6 -50.87 -41.86 -8.35
C ALA A 6 -50.01 -41.77 -9.61
N THR A 7 -49.66 -40.55 -10.03
CA THR A 7 -48.56 -40.31 -10.98
C THR A 7 -47.51 -39.45 -10.29
N THR A 8 -46.38 -40.10 -10.00
CA THR A 8 -45.15 -39.56 -9.48
C THR A 8 -44.51 -38.63 -10.52
N GLY A 9 -44.75 -37.33 -10.38
CA GLY A 9 -43.92 -36.28 -10.99
C GLY A 9 -42.78 -35.96 -10.04
N LYS A 10 -41.59 -36.49 -10.30
CA LYS A 10 -40.37 -36.23 -9.54
C LYS A 10 -39.91 -34.82 -9.89
N GLU A 11 -40.39 -33.81 -9.17
CA GLU A 11 -39.81 -32.45 -9.18
C GLU A 11 -38.36 -32.57 -8.71
N ILE A 12 -37.44 -32.59 -9.66
CA ILE A 12 -36.03 -32.36 -9.40
C ILE A 12 -35.93 -30.87 -9.08
N ARG A 13 -36.04 -30.55 -7.80
CA ARG A 13 -35.66 -29.26 -7.23
C ARG A 13 -34.15 -29.13 -7.40
N THR A 14 -33.73 -28.48 -8.47
CA THR A 14 -32.36 -28.01 -8.63
C THR A 14 -32.13 -26.98 -7.53
N GLU A 15 -31.49 -27.42 -6.46
CA GLU A 15 -30.92 -26.53 -5.46
C GLU A 15 -29.71 -25.84 -6.09
N GLU A 16 -29.96 -24.77 -6.84
CA GLU A 16 -28.94 -23.73 -7.05
C GLU A 16 -28.71 -23.07 -5.69
N SER A 17 -27.70 -23.58 -4.98
CA SER A 17 -27.06 -22.87 -3.88
C SER A 17 -26.33 -21.64 -4.45
N THR A 18 -27.08 -20.62 -4.87
CA THR A 18 -26.55 -19.27 -4.95
C THR A 18 -26.40 -18.79 -3.52
N GLY A 19 -25.23 -19.01 -2.94
CA GLY A 19 -24.84 -18.35 -1.71
C GLY A 19 -24.94 -16.84 -1.94
N THR A 20 -25.98 -16.20 -1.40
CA THR A 20 -26.16 -14.76 -1.50
C THR A 20 -25.01 -14.10 -0.77
N THR A 21 -23.98 -13.68 -1.50
CA THR A 21 -22.88 -12.90 -0.93
C THR A 21 -23.46 -11.56 -0.50
N THR A 22 -23.60 -11.37 0.81
CA THR A 22 -24.09 -10.11 1.37
C THR A 22 -23.11 -8.99 1.04
N LEU A 23 -23.57 -8.00 0.28
CA LEU A 23 -22.82 -6.79 0.00
C LEU A 23 -22.73 -5.93 1.27
N THR A 24 -21.53 -5.43 1.56
CA THR A 24 -21.21 -4.66 2.75
C THR A 24 -20.82 -3.24 2.35
N ARG A 25 -21.39 -2.25 3.05
CA ARG A 25 -21.03 -0.84 2.87
C ARG A 25 -19.75 -0.51 3.64
N SER A 26 -18.78 0.09 2.96
CA SER A 26 -17.54 0.58 3.60
C SER A 26 -17.77 1.85 4.41
N ARG A 27 -16.75 2.23 5.19
CA ARG A 27 -16.70 3.52 5.91
C ARG A 27 -16.53 4.71 4.96
N ILE A 28 -16.01 4.48 3.76
CA ILE A 28 -15.80 5.51 2.75
C ILE A 28 -17.09 5.65 1.96
N TRP A 29 -17.97 6.51 2.48
CA TRP A 29 -19.25 6.82 1.85
C TRP A 29 -19.45 8.33 1.77
N LYS A 30 -19.10 8.91 0.63
CA LYS A 30 -19.18 10.35 0.43
C LYS A 30 -20.65 10.80 0.30
N PRO A 31 -21.11 11.78 1.12
CA PRO A 31 -22.49 12.25 1.07
C PRO A 31 -22.94 12.74 -0.32
N PHE A 32 -22.01 13.38 -1.03
CA PHE A 32 -22.19 13.89 -2.39
C PHE A 32 -21.51 13.01 -3.45
N GLY A 33 -21.21 11.75 -3.12
CA GLY A 33 -20.70 10.80 -4.11
C GLY A 33 -21.78 10.46 -5.13
N ASP A 34 -21.38 10.32 -6.38
CA ASP A 34 -22.23 10.14 -7.56
C ASP A 34 -21.98 8.80 -8.26
N ILE A 35 -21.09 7.97 -7.70
CA ILE A 35 -20.78 6.62 -8.17
C ILE A 35 -20.49 5.70 -6.98
N VAL A 36 -20.86 4.43 -7.13
CA VAL A 36 -20.51 3.37 -6.19
C VAL A 36 -19.52 2.42 -6.86
N LEU A 37 -18.34 2.26 -6.27
CA LEU A 37 -17.42 1.19 -6.65
C LEU A 37 -17.76 -0.05 -5.84
N GLN A 38 -17.92 -1.18 -6.51
CA GLN A 38 -18.04 -2.48 -5.87
C GLN A 38 -16.77 -3.29 -6.12
N VAL A 39 -16.11 -3.68 -5.03
CA VAL A 39 -14.90 -4.49 -5.05
C VAL A 39 -15.13 -5.66 -4.09
N GLU A 40 -14.98 -6.89 -4.58
CA GLU A 40 -15.37 -8.08 -3.84
C GLU A 40 -16.82 -7.95 -3.34
N SER A 41 -17.06 -8.14 -2.04
CA SER A 41 -18.36 -7.94 -1.39
C SER A 41 -18.49 -6.56 -0.73
N THR A 42 -17.63 -5.59 -1.05
CA THR A 42 -17.58 -4.28 -0.40
C THR A 42 -17.91 -3.16 -1.38
N GLN A 43 -18.71 -2.18 -0.93
CA GLN A 43 -19.10 -1.02 -1.71
C GLN A 43 -18.56 0.29 -1.12
N PHE A 44 -18.09 1.17 -2.01
CA PHE A 44 -17.52 2.47 -1.70
C PHE A 44 -18.28 3.53 -2.49
N ARG A 45 -18.85 4.54 -1.81
CA ARG A 45 -19.49 5.67 -2.50
C ARG A 45 -18.51 6.83 -2.58
N VAL A 46 -18.18 7.22 -3.81
CA VAL A 46 -17.08 8.14 -4.12
C VAL A 46 -17.53 9.16 -5.16
N ASN A 47 -16.67 10.13 -5.45
CA ASN A 47 -16.88 11.13 -6.49
C ASN A 47 -16.20 10.67 -7.79
N ARG A 48 -16.96 10.68 -8.90
CA ARG A 48 -16.50 10.36 -10.26
C ARG A 48 -15.31 11.24 -10.64
N ASP A 49 -15.44 12.54 -10.45
CA ASP A 49 -14.41 13.52 -10.81
C ASP A 49 -13.11 13.26 -10.05
N SER A 50 -13.18 12.92 -8.75
CA SER A 50 -11.99 12.59 -7.96
C SER A 50 -11.24 11.36 -8.48
N LEU A 51 -11.92 10.39 -9.12
CA LEU A 51 -11.23 9.28 -9.77
C LEU A 51 -10.68 9.69 -11.14
N ALA A 52 -11.48 10.39 -11.94
CA ALA A 52 -11.12 10.80 -13.30
C ALA A 52 -9.94 11.79 -13.32
N ASP A 53 -9.87 12.71 -12.36
CA ASP A 53 -8.79 13.70 -12.23
C ASP A 53 -7.42 13.04 -12.00
N HIS A 54 -7.40 11.85 -11.39
CA HIS A 54 -6.18 11.15 -11.03
C HIS A 54 -5.89 9.92 -11.89
N SER A 55 -6.85 9.46 -12.71
CA SER A 55 -6.76 8.23 -13.49
C SER A 55 -7.34 8.42 -14.88
N THR A 56 -6.48 8.30 -15.88
CA THR A 56 -6.88 8.24 -17.30
C THR A 56 -7.82 7.07 -17.56
N VAL A 57 -7.57 5.91 -16.95
CA VAL A 57 -8.43 4.73 -17.06
C VAL A 57 -9.84 5.00 -16.53
N PHE A 58 -9.98 5.65 -15.37
CA PHE A 58 -11.31 6.01 -14.86
C PHE A 58 -11.93 7.15 -15.66
N ALA A 59 -11.17 8.14 -16.13
CA ALA A 59 -11.69 9.18 -17.00
C ALA A 59 -12.35 8.59 -18.25
N ASP A 60 -11.66 7.66 -18.92
CA ASP A 60 -12.18 6.98 -20.10
C ASP A 60 -13.37 6.07 -19.76
N MET A 61 -13.25 5.24 -18.73
CA MET A 61 -14.29 4.30 -18.31
C MET A 61 -15.60 5.00 -17.92
N LEU A 62 -15.50 6.14 -17.22
CA LEU A 62 -16.65 6.88 -16.70
C LEU A 62 -17.21 7.90 -17.70
N SER A 63 -16.53 8.14 -18.82
CA SER A 63 -17.03 8.95 -19.93
C SER A 63 -18.15 8.26 -20.73
N ILE A 64 -18.22 6.94 -20.65
CA ILE A 64 -19.19 6.13 -21.39
C ILE A 64 -20.54 6.16 -20.65
N PRO A 65 -21.63 6.62 -21.30
CA PRO A 65 -22.95 6.61 -20.68
C PRO A 65 -23.41 5.18 -20.38
N GLN A 66 -23.75 4.91 -19.12
CA GLN A 66 -24.26 3.61 -18.73
C GLN A 66 -25.72 3.42 -19.16
N PRO A 67 -26.11 2.21 -19.61
CA PRO A 67 -27.49 1.93 -19.98
C PRO A 67 -28.42 2.02 -18.76
N PRO A 68 -29.70 2.38 -18.96
CA PRO A 68 -30.64 2.63 -17.85
C PRO A 68 -31.02 1.39 -17.03
N SER A 69 -30.61 0.19 -17.46
CA SER A 69 -30.87 -1.08 -16.76
C SER A 69 -29.78 -1.46 -15.74
N GLU A 70 -28.78 -0.62 -15.52
CA GLU A 70 -27.68 -0.96 -14.63
C GLU A 70 -28.05 -0.94 -13.15
N PRO A 71 -27.40 -1.81 -12.33
CA PRO A 71 -27.58 -1.79 -10.90
C PRO A 71 -27.19 -0.42 -10.34
N ALA A 72 -28.12 0.16 -9.57
CA ALA A 72 -27.92 1.41 -8.87
C ALA A 72 -28.08 1.20 -7.37
N VAL A 73 -27.20 1.84 -6.58
CA VAL A 73 -27.27 1.87 -5.12
C VAL A 73 -27.48 3.32 -4.71
N GLU A 74 -28.56 3.58 -3.97
CA GLU A 74 -28.97 4.95 -3.59
C GLU A 74 -29.08 5.90 -4.80
N GLY A 75 -29.50 5.37 -5.96
CA GLY A 75 -29.60 6.13 -7.22
C GLY A 75 -28.25 6.42 -7.90
N CYS A 76 -27.14 5.92 -7.38
CA CYS A 76 -25.81 6.03 -7.98
C CYS A 76 -25.49 4.78 -8.81
N PRO A 77 -24.93 4.92 -10.03
CA PRO A 77 -24.48 3.77 -10.82
C PRO A 77 -23.39 3.00 -10.08
N VAL A 78 -23.41 1.67 -10.21
CA VAL A 78 -22.43 0.77 -9.61
C VAL A 78 -21.42 0.31 -10.65
N VAL A 79 -20.13 0.55 -10.40
CA VAL A 79 -19.03 0.01 -11.19
C VAL A 79 -18.36 -1.14 -10.44
N ILE A 80 -18.40 -2.33 -11.03
CA ILE A 80 -17.82 -3.53 -10.44
C ILE A 80 -16.36 -3.67 -10.90
N LEU A 81 -15.43 -3.64 -9.95
CA LEU A 81 -14.00 -3.73 -10.21
C LEU A 81 -13.51 -5.15 -9.88
N SER A 82 -13.74 -6.07 -10.81
CA SER A 82 -13.37 -7.47 -10.65
C SER A 82 -11.84 -7.66 -10.58
N GLY A 83 -11.41 -8.59 -9.72
CA GLY A 83 -10.00 -8.93 -9.53
C GLY A 83 -9.21 -7.97 -8.66
N ASP A 84 -9.86 -6.93 -8.11
CA ASP A 84 -9.26 -6.07 -7.08
C ASP A 84 -9.60 -6.53 -5.67
N SER A 85 -8.76 -6.10 -4.72
CA SER A 85 -9.00 -6.32 -3.30
C SER A 85 -9.73 -5.14 -2.67
N ALA A 86 -10.78 -5.40 -1.90
CA ALA A 86 -11.49 -4.34 -1.16
C ALA A 86 -10.56 -3.62 -0.17
N ARG A 87 -9.59 -4.35 0.40
CA ARG A 87 -8.58 -3.81 1.32
C ARG A 87 -7.69 -2.77 0.65
N ASP A 88 -7.24 -3.04 -0.58
CA ASP A 88 -6.42 -2.08 -1.33
C ASP A 88 -7.22 -0.81 -1.64
N TRP A 89 -8.47 -0.97 -2.02
CA TRP A 89 -9.37 0.14 -2.31
C TRP A 89 -9.68 0.97 -1.06
N GLU A 90 -9.89 0.34 0.09
CA GLU A 90 -10.09 1.05 1.35
C GLU A 90 -8.84 1.85 1.74
N ALA A 91 -7.65 1.25 1.65
CA ALA A 91 -6.38 1.92 1.94
C ALA A 91 -6.11 3.10 0.97
N PHE A 92 -6.31 2.88 -0.33
CA PHE A 92 -6.07 3.89 -1.36
C PHE A 92 -7.07 5.04 -1.28
N LEU A 93 -8.37 4.76 -1.14
CA LEU A 93 -9.38 5.81 -1.02
C LEU A 93 -9.26 6.55 0.31
N GLY A 94 -8.81 5.89 1.37
CA GLY A 94 -8.44 6.53 2.63
C GLY A 94 -7.36 7.58 2.43
N PHE A 95 -6.28 7.23 1.72
CA PHE A 95 -5.23 8.17 1.32
C PHE A 95 -5.76 9.29 0.41
N LEU A 96 -6.54 8.93 -0.62
CA LEU A 96 -7.01 9.88 -1.64
C LEU A 96 -7.89 10.99 -1.05
N TYR A 97 -8.70 10.65 -0.05
CA TYR A 97 -9.64 11.58 0.58
C TYR A 97 -9.14 12.22 1.86
N ASP A 98 -7.93 11.88 2.31
CA ASP A 98 -7.31 12.51 3.47
C ASP A 98 -6.47 13.73 3.03
N PRO A 99 -6.88 14.96 3.40
CA PRO A 99 -6.15 16.17 3.03
C PRO A 99 -4.77 16.29 3.71
N PHE A 100 -4.47 15.48 4.73
CA PHE A 100 -3.21 15.52 5.46
C PHE A 100 -2.26 14.36 5.12
N ALA A 101 -2.67 13.44 4.22
CA ALA A 101 -1.94 12.20 3.94
C ALA A 101 -0.47 12.41 3.51
N ASP A 102 -0.15 13.52 2.84
CA ASP A 102 1.21 13.85 2.41
C ASP A 102 2.15 14.28 3.54
N GLN A 103 1.58 14.77 4.64
CA GLN A 103 2.32 15.20 5.82
C GLN A 103 2.66 14.03 6.74
N GLU A 104 1.81 13.00 6.75
CA GLU A 104 1.91 11.86 7.67
C GLU A 104 2.79 10.73 7.11
N ALA A 105 3.26 9.86 8.02
CA ALA A 105 3.82 8.57 7.65
C ALA A 105 2.67 7.65 7.22
N LEU A 106 2.88 6.84 6.18
CA LEU A 106 1.85 5.91 5.69
C LEU A 106 2.23 4.48 6.03
N SER A 107 1.23 3.64 6.31
CA SER A 107 1.44 2.21 6.46
C SER A 107 1.94 1.58 5.15
N LEU A 108 2.71 0.49 5.25
CA LEU A 108 3.16 -0.22 4.05
C LEU A 108 1.98 -0.75 3.20
N GLU A 109 0.85 -1.03 3.84
CA GLU A 109 -0.38 -1.43 3.17
C GLU A 109 -0.89 -0.35 2.20
N VAL A 110 -0.95 0.91 2.66
CA VAL A 110 -1.34 2.05 1.82
C VAL A 110 -0.34 2.21 0.67
N ILE A 111 0.96 2.14 0.95
CA ILE A 111 2.02 2.22 -0.08
C ILE A 111 1.87 1.09 -1.13
N ALA A 112 1.58 -0.14 -0.68
CA ALA A 112 1.39 -1.28 -1.56
C ALA A 112 0.11 -1.15 -2.40
N ALA A 113 -0.97 -0.61 -1.84
CA ALA A 113 -2.20 -0.32 -2.55
C ALA A 113 -1.99 0.76 -3.62
N MET A 114 -1.29 1.86 -3.27
CA MET A 114 -0.92 2.93 -4.22
C MET A 114 -0.12 2.39 -5.41
N LEU A 115 0.83 1.47 -5.19
CA LEU A 115 1.59 0.86 -6.28
C LEU A 115 0.75 -0.07 -7.15
N ARG A 116 -0.11 -0.90 -6.56
CA ARG A 116 -0.93 -1.88 -7.30
C ARG A 116 -2.02 -1.18 -8.10
N LEU A 117 -2.83 -0.37 -7.44
CA LEU A 117 -3.94 0.36 -8.07
C LEU A 117 -3.41 1.48 -8.97
N GLY A 118 -2.35 2.17 -8.56
CA GLY A 118 -1.76 3.22 -9.39
C GLY A 118 -1.21 2.72 -10.72
N ARG A 119 -0.69 1.50 -10.78
CA ARG A 119 -0.32 0.89 -12.06
C ARG A 119 -1.53 0.40 -12.86
N LYS A 120 -2.47 -0.28 -12.20
CA LYS A 120 -3.64 -0.87 -12.86
C LYS A 120 -4.53 0.21 -13.50
N TYR A 121 -4.69 1.33 -12.81
CA TYR A 121 -5.56 2.44 -13.19
C TYR A 121 -4.79 3.68 -13.62
N GLU A 122 -3.49 3.58 -13.91
CA GLU A 122 -2.66 4.69 -14.40
C GLU A 122 -2.69 5.95 -13.50
N ILE A 123 -2.73 5.76 -12.19
CA ILE A 123 -2.71 6.83 -11.19
C ILE A 123 -1.26 7.24 -10.90
N ALA A 124 -0.66 7.98 -11.84
CA ALA A 124 0.76 8.33 -11.81
C ALA A 124 1.19 9.01 -10.49
N ALA A 125 0.33 9.88 -9.92
CA ALA A 125 0.60 10.55 -8.66
C ALA A 125 0.73 9.55 -7.48
N ALA A 126 -0.11 8.52 -7.45
CA ALA A 126 -0.06 7.48 -6.41
C ALA A 126 1.22 6.65 -6.53
N GLU A 127 1.58 6.21 -7.74
CA GLU A 127 2.84 5.46 -7.93
C GLU A 127 4.05 6.33 -7.57
N ALA A 128 4.10 7.58 -8.03
CA ALA A 128 5.19 8.49 -7.72
C ALA A 128 5.34 8.76 -6.21
N ASN A 129 4.22 8.94 -5.50
CA ASN A 129 4.23 9.18 -4.07
C ASN A 129 4.73 7.94 -3.30
N ALA A 130 4.22 6.76 -3.65
CA ALA A 130 4.68 5.49 -3.06
C ALA A 130 6.19 5.27 -3.27
N VAL A 131 6.67 5.44 -4.51
CA VAL A 131 8.10 5.30 -4.86
C VAL A 131 8.97 6.31 -4.11
N ARG A 132 8.52 7.57 -4.02
CA ARG A 132 9.22 8.63 -3.28
C ARG A 132 9.39 8.27 -1.81
N ARG A 133 8.35 7.74 -1.17
CA ARG A 133 8.40 7.32 0.25
C ARG A 133 9.32 6.12 0.47
N ILE A 134 9.27 5.12 -0.42
CA ILE A 134 10.20 3.98 -0.36
C ILE A 134 11.66 4.45 -0.52
N HIS A 135 11.94 5.36 -1.44
CA HIS A 135 13.30 5.88 -1.63
C HIS A 135 13.78 6.79 -0.51
N PHE A 136 12.87 7.42 0.22
CA PHE A 136 13.20 8.21 1.40
C PHE A 136 13.68 7.31 2.55
N GLU A 137 13.01 6.17 2.79
CA GLU A 137 13.42 5.19 3.81
C GLU A 137 14.57 4.29 3.38
N PHE A 138 14.63 3.94 2.09
CA PHE A 138 15.65 3.08 1.50
C PHE A 138 16.33 3.78 0.31
N PRO A 139 17.22 4.73 0.61
CA PRO A 139 18.09 5.35 -0.37
C PRO A 139 18.81 4.31 -1.23
N LYS A 140 19.00 4.66 -2.51
CA LYS A 140 19.59 3.78 -3.52
C LYS A 140 21.11 3.59 -3.39
N ASP A 141 21.77 4.44 -2.60
CA ASP A 141 23.23 4.46 -2.40
C ASP A 141 23.59 4.98 -1.00
N LEU A 142 24.82 4.70 -0.56
CA LEU A 142 25.32 5.06 0.77
C LEU A 142 25.49 6.58 0.93
N ASP A 143 25.83 7.30 -0.14
CA ASP A 143 25.98 8.76 -0.09
C ASP A 143 24.64 9.46 0.19
N ALA A 144 23.54 8.94 -0.37
CA ALA A 144 22.19 9.40 -0.07
C ALA A 144 21.76 8.99 1.35
N TRP A 145 22.18 7.81 1.81
CA TRP A 145 21.95 7.37 3.19
C TRP A 145 22.59 8.31 4.21
N ASP A 146 23.85 8.70 4.01
CA ASP A 146 24.57 9.61 4.91
C ASP A 146 23.97 11.02 4.97
N LYS A 147 23.19 11.39 3.95
CA LYS A 147 22.48 12.68 3.86
C LYS A 147 21.03 12.61 4.37
N CYS A 148 20.51 11.41 4.65
CA CYS A 148 19.15 11.27 5.18
C CYS A 148 19.09 11.77 6.64
N SER A 149 18.16 12.67 6.91
CA SER A 149 17.89 13.14 8.27
C SER A 149 17.18 12.05 9.05
N ALA A 150 17.81 11.51 10.10
CA ALA A 150 17.26 10.47 10.97
C ALA A 150 16.03 10.90 11.82
N HIS A 151 15.46 12.08 11.57
CA HIS A 151 14.45 12.69 12.45
C HIS A 151 13.02 12.62 11.90
N PHE A 152 12.81 12.11 10.68
CA PHE A 152 11.48 11.99 10.10
C PHE A 152 11.37 10.68 9.31
N THR A 153 10.25 9.97 9.46
CA THR A 153 9.89 8.80 8.64
C THR A 153 8.68 9.11 7.77
N LYS A 154 8.66 8.56 6.56
CA LYS A 154 7.55 8.62 5.61
C LYS A 154 6.78 7.30 5.51
N ILE A 155 7.25 6.24 6.16
CA ILE A 155 6.56 4.95 6.28
C ILE A 155 6.44 4.59 7.76
N GLU A 156 5.27 4.14 8.20
CA GLU A 156 5.08 3.67 9.57
C GLU A 156 6.06 2.54 9.89
N ASP A 157 6.81 2.71 10.97
CA ASP A 157 7.86 1.78 11.37
C ASP A 157 7.28 0.62 12.18
N TYR A 158 7.66 -0.60 11.82
CA TYR A 158 7.26 -1.82 12.52
C TYR A 158 8.27 -2.95 12.30
N ASP A 159 8.26 -3.93 13.19
CA ASP A 159 9.13 -5.11 13.10
C ASP A 159 8.83 -5.90 11.83
N GLY A 160 9.80 -5.97 10.92
CA GLY A 160 9.69 -6.69 9.64
C GLY A 160 9.46 -5.80 8.41
N LEU A 161 9.28 -4.48 8.60
CA LEU A 161 9.16 -3.51 7.50
C LEU A 161 10.20 -3.69 6.39
N PRO A 162 11.51 -3.87 6.68
CA PRO A 162 12.51 -4.05 5.63
C PRO A 162 12.30 -5.31 4.76
N LEU A 163 11.83 -6.42 5.35
CA LEU A 163 11.55 -7.66 4.61
C LEU A 163 10.31 -7.50 3.74
N ASP A 164 9.29 -6.82 4.23
CA ASP A 164 8.06 -6.63 3.46
C ASP A 164 8.26 -5.65 2.30
N ILE A 165 9.08 -4.60 2.48
CA ILE A 165 9.52 -3.74 1.38
C ILE A 165 10.32 -4.54 0.35
N LEU A 166 11.17 -5.47 0.77
CA LEU A 166 11.90 -6.34 -0.15
C LEU A 166 10.95 -7.22 -0.97
N LYS A 167 9.92 -7.81 -0.33
CA LYS A 167 8.87 -8.58 -1.05
C LYS A 167 8.12 -7.69 -2.04
N LEU A 168 7.78 -6.47 -1.64
CA LEU A 168 7.10 -5.48 -2.50
C LEU A 168 7.97 -5.09 -3.71
N ALA A 169 9.28 -4.95 -3.52
CA ALA A 169 10.24 -4.62 -4.57
C ALA A 169 10.52 -5.82 -5.52
N GLN A 170 10.54 -7.04 -5.00
CA GLN A 170 10.79 -8.27 -5.76
C GLN A 170 9.66 -8.61 -6.75
N PHE A 171 8.45 -8.08 -6.53
CA PHE A 171 7.34 -8.21 -7.48
C PHE A 171 7.65 -7.58 -8.86
N LYS A 172 8.73 -6.79 -9.01
CA LYS A 172 9.13 -6.09 -10.24
C LYS A 172 10.05 -6.88 -11.21
N HIS A 173 10.27 -8.18 -11.00
CA HIS A 173 10.96 -9.12 -11.90
C HIS A 173 12.51 -9.11 -11.91
N SER A 174 13.07 -10.34 -11.92
CA SER A 174 14.37 -10.82 -12.46
C SER A 174 15.68 -10.09 -12.17
N ARG A 175 16.53 -10.75 -11.35
CA ARG A 175 18.01 -10.76 -11.43
C ARG A 175 18.70 -9.40 -11.69
N ASN A 176 18.75 -8.48 -10.72
CA ASN A 176 19.93 -7.58 -10.51
C ASN A 176 19.79 -6.50 -9.40
N ARG A 177 18.78 -6.54 -8.52
CA ARG A 177 18.62 -5.51 -7.46
C ARG A 177 18.63 -6.03 -6.02
N ILE A 178 18.97 -7.31 -5.81
CA ILE A 178 19.01 -7.95 -4.49
C ILE A 178 20.23 -7.47 -3.66
N LEU A 179 21.34 -7.10 -4.31
CA LEU A 179 22.59 -6.74 -3.63
C LEU A 179 22.59 -5.33 -3.02
N LEU A 180 21.94 -4.35 -3.66
CA LEU A 180 21.90 -2.96 -3.17
C LEU A 180 21.01 -2.81 -1.93
N LEU A 181 19.90 -3.55 -1.86
CA LEU A 181 19.01 -3.53 -0.71
C LEU A 181 19.54 -4.35 0.46
N GLY A 182 20.25 -5.47 0.22
CA GLY A 182 20.89 -6.26 1.28
C GLY A 182 21.91 -5.46 2.09
N ASN A 183 22.71 -4.62 1.41
CA ASN A 183 23.67 -3.72 2.07
C ASN A 183 22.97 -2.59 2.85
N ALA A 184 21.89 -2.01 2.31
CA ALA A 184 21.10 -1.00 3.00
C ALA A 184 20.38 -1.57 4.25
N LEU A 185 19.86 -2.80 4.17
CA LEU A 185 19.29 -3.55 5.28
C LEU A 185 20.33 -3.84 6.38
N SER A 186 21.54 -4.29 6.00
CA SER A 186 22.61 -4.50 6.97
C SER A 186 23.04 -3.18 7.64
N GLY A 187 23.12 -2.09 6.88
CA GLY A 187 23.39 -0.75 7.41
C GLY A 187 22.29 -0.26 8.37
N PHE A 188 21.02 -0.50 8.04
CA PHE A 188 19.87 -0.18 8.88
C PHE A 188 19.88 -0.98 10.19
N TYR A 189 20.09 -2.29 10.13
CA TYR A 189 20.15 -3.15 11.32
C TYR A 189 21.36 -2.84 12.22
N SER A 190 22.53 -2.55 11.65
CA SER A 190 23.72 -2.15 12.41
C SER A 190 23.55 -0.77 13.05
N TYR A 191 23.13 0.25 12.28
CA TYR A 191 22.94 1.61 12.81
C TYR A 191 21.86 1.68 13.89
N ARG A 192 20.71 1.03 13.68
CA ARG A 192 19.60 1.05 14.64
C ARG A 192 19.90 0.30 15.95
N ASN A 193 20.67 -0.79 15.88
CA ASN A 193 21.06 -1.57 17.07
C ASN A 193 22.32 -1.04 17.78
N GLU A 194 23.18 -0.29 17.09
CA GLU A 194 24.42 0.26 17.68
C GLU A 194 24.31 1.73 18.08
N ALA A 195 23.41 2.52 17.49
CA ALA A 195 23.19 3.91 17.88
C ALA A 195 22.82 4.09 19.37
N PRO A 196 22.00 3.21 20.02
CA PRO A 196 21.75 3.29 21.45
C PRO A 196 22.95 2.88 22.33
N ARG A 197 23.94 2.16 21.77
CA ARG A 197 25.13 1.69 22.49
C ARG A 197 26.31 2.66 22.39
N LEU A 198 26.30 3.54 21.39
CA LEU A 198 27.31 4.58 21.18
C LEU A 198 26.92 5.93 21.80
N ILE A 199 25.71 6.06 22.34
CA ILE A 199 25.32 7.20 23.18
C ILE A 199 25.52 6.79 24.64
N PRO A 200 26.55 7.30 25.35
CA PRO A 200 26.68 7.00 26.77
C PRO A 200 25.48 7.55 27.52
N HIS A 201 24.82 6.71 28.32
CA HIS A 201 23.89 7.15 29.35
C HIS A 201 24.60 8.21 30.21
N ARG A 202 24.05 9.43 30.21
CA ARG A 202 24.53 10.62 30.96
C ARG A 202 25.95 11.08 30.60
N ALA A 203 26.03 12.00 29.64
CA ALA A 203 27.09 13.01 29.64
C ALA A 203 26.60 14.26 30.38
N SER A 204 27.26 14.58 31.50
CA SER A 204 27.14 15.87 32.19
C SER A 204 27.38 17.04 31.23
N PRO A 205 26.74 18.20 31.44
CA PRO A 205 26.79 19.31 30.49
C PRO A 205 28.19 19.94 30.53
N GLY A 206 29.01 19.74 29.49
CA GLY A 206 30.33 20.37 29.49
C GLY A 206 31.30 20.09 28.34
N ARG A 207 30.99 19.26 27.34
CA ARG A 207 31.91 19.06 26.21
C ARG A 207 31.18 19.02 24.88
N ARG A 208 31.42 20.03 24.04
CA ARG A 208 30.98 20.06 22.65
C ARG A 208 31.72 18.96 21.90
N GLU A 209 31.00 17.90 21.56
CA GLU A 209 31.48 16.83 20.70
C GLU A 209 31.38 17.32 19.24
N ASN A 210 32.53 17.45 18.57
CA ASN A 210 32.60 18.03 17.23
C ASN A 210 32.17 17.01 16.17
N ALA A 211 31.44 17.47 15.15
CA ALA A 211 30.89 16.67 14.06
C ALA A 211 31.92 15.75 13.36
N GLY A 212 33.21 16.12 13.35
CA GLY A 212 34.29 15.31 12.79
C GLY A 212 34.55 13.99 13.53
N ASP A 213 34.23 13.89 14.81
CA ASP A 213 34.44 12.66 15.59
C ASP A 213 33.31 11.65 15.34
N ARG A 214 32.09 12.14 15.03
CA ARG A 214 30.94 11.33 14.60
C ARG A 214 31.14 10.73 13.21
N LEU A 215 31.71 11.51 12.28
CA LEU A 215 32.07 11.04 10.93
C LEU A 215 33.13 9.91 10.98
N ARG A 216 34.09 9.98 11.91
CA ARG A 216 35.12 8.95 12.07
C ARG A 216 34.58 7.63 12.65
N ALA A 217 33.60 7.69 13.54
CA ALA A 217 32.94 6.50 14.09
C ALA A 217 32.13 5.76 13.01
N ASN A 218 31.37 6.50 12.18
CA ASN A 218 30.61 5.94 11.07
C ASN A 218 31.53 5.32 9.98
N HIS A 219 32.66 5.97 9.67
CA HIS A 219 33.64 5.42 8.73
C HIS A 219 34.25 4.10 9.21
N ARG A 220 34.53 3.95 10.52
CA ARG A 220 35.09 2.71 11.08
C ARG A 220 34.10 1.54 11.06
N LEU A 221 32.82 1.79 11.31
CA LEU A 221 31.76 0.78 11.24
C LEU A 221 31.50 0.31 9.81
N SER A 222 31.44 1.24 8.86
CA SER A 222 31.32 0.91 7.43
C SER A 222 32.49 0.05 6.93
N THR A 223 33.72 0.34 7.37
CA THR A 223 34.92 -0.43 6.97
C THR A 223 34.96 -1.84 7.57
N HIS A 224 34.44 -2.04 8.80
CA HIS A 224 34.38 -3.36 9.43
C HIS A 224 33.31 -4.29 8.80
N ILE A 225 32.19 -3.72 8.36
CA ILE A 225 31.12 -4.47 7.72
C ILE A 225 31.54 -4.94 6.31
N LEU A 226 32.25 -4.10 5.55
CA LEU A 226 32.85 -4.50 4.27
C LEU A 226 33.88 -5.64 4.41
N PHE A 227 34.59 -5.73 5.53
CA PHE A 227 35.55 -6.81 5.78
C PHE A 227 34.87 -8.15 6.14
N LEU A 228 33.68 -8.11 6.74
CA LEU A 228 32.91 -9.30 7.13
C LEU A 228 32.09 -9.89 5.98
N VAL A 229 31.72 -9.08 4.97
CA VAL A 229 30.93 -9.53 3.80
C VAL A 229 31.83 -9.96 2.63
N GLY A 230 33.15 -9.79 2.75
CA GLY A 230 34.15 -10.13 1.73
C GLY A 230 34.82 -11.51 1.84
N ARG A 231 34.17 -12.52 2.44
CA ARG A 231 34.66 -13.92 2.43
C ARG A 231 33.56 -14.94 2.20
#